data_AF-A0A930R4V0-F1
#
_entry.id   AF-A0A930R4V0-F1
#
_cell.length_a   1.000
_cell.length_b   1.000
_cell.length_c   1.000
_cell.angle_alpha   90.00
_cell.angle_beta   90.00
_cell.angle_gamma   90.00
#
_symmetry.space_group_name_H-M   'P 1'
#
loop_
_entity.id
_entity.type
_entity.pdbx_description
1 polymer ?
#
loop_
_entity_poly.entity_id
_entity_poly.type
_entity_poly.pdbx_seq_one_letter_code
_entity_poly.pdbx_strand_id
1 'polypeptide(L)'
;MTIFQNYPLIASICSILFAQFVKFPIALFSKKDGAHVSLVTSTGGMPSSHSAAVSSLITALIIEYGFASPLVAIATTFGVIVMFDAMAVRRQ
;
A
#
# COMPACT_ATOMS: atom_id res chain seq x y z
N MET A 1 -14.10 -21.42 -0.52
CA MET A 1 -12.70 -20.99 -0.27
C MET A 1 -12.67 -20.29 1.07
N THR A 2 -11.77 -20.69 1.97
CA THR A 2 -11.57 -19.94 3.21
C THR A 2 -10.88 -18.62 2.88
N ILE A 3 -11.14 -17.55 3.63
CA ILE A 3 -10.53 -16.23 3.37
C ILE A 3 -8.99 -16.29 3.39
N PHE A 4 -8.46 -17.26 4.15
CA PHE A 4 -7.03 -17.57 4.28
C PHE A 4 -6.39 -18.22 3.04
N GLN A 5 -7.18 -18.58 2.02
CA GLN A 5 -6.67 -19.08 0.74
C GLN A 5 -6.64 -18.00 -0.35
N ASN A 6 -7.16 -16.80 -0.09
CA ASN A 6 -7.17 -15.71 -1.06
C ASN A 6 -5.80 -15.00 -1.03
N TYR A 7 -4.85 -15.53 -1.79
CA TYR A 7 -3.48 -15.02 -1.85
C TYR A 7 -3.39 -13.52 -2.19
N PRO A 8 -4.09 -12.99 -3.23
CA PRO A 8 -4.05 -11.56 -3.54
C PRO A 8 -4.57 -10.67 -2.42
N LEU A 9 -5.64 -11.10 -1.72
CA LEU A 9 -6.18 -10.37 -0.58
C LEU A 9 -5.22 -10.38 0.62
N ILE A 10 -4.65 -11.54 0.94
CA ILE A 10 -3.72 -11.68 2.06
C ILE A 10 -2.45 -10.87 1.81
N ALA A 11 -1.89 -10.94 0.60
CA ALA A 11 -0.73 -10.13 0.21
C ALA A 11 -0.99 -8.63 0.41
N SER A 12 -2.19 -8.17 0.03
CA SER A 12 -2.62 -6.78 0.18
C SER A 12 -2.75 -6.35 1.63
N ILE A 13 -3.36 -7.18 2.48
CA ILE A 13 -3.51 -6.86 3.92
C ILE A 13 -2.15 -6.88 4.61
N CYS A 14 -1.31 -7.88 4.32
CA CYS A 14 0.04 -7.98 4.88
C CYS A 14 0.91 -6.79 4.48
N SER A 15 0.82 -6.30 3.25
CA SER A 15 1.60 -5.13 2.81
C SER A 15 1.14 -3.82 3.46
N ILE A 16 -0.16 -3.67 3.74
CA ILE A 16 -0.68 -2.55 4.54
C ILE A 16 -0.06 -2.56 5.93
N LEU A 17 -0.16 -3.70 6.62
CA LEU A 17 0.38 -3.83 7.98
C LEU A 17 1.89 -3.62 8.01
N PHE A 18 2.60 -4.19 7.03
CA PHE A 18 4.04 -4.01 6.89
C PHE A 18 4.41 -2.54 6.64
N ALA A 19 3.71 -1.84 5.75
CA ALA A 19 3.98 -0.43 5.48
C ALA A 19 3.77 0.45 6.72
N GLN A 20 2.73 0.18 7.53
CA GLN A 20 2.51 0.91 8.78
C GLN A 20 3.57 0.56 9.83
N PHE A 21 3.95 -0.72 9.95
CA PHE A 21 5.00 -1.16 10.86
C PHE A 21 6.34 -0.50 10.54
N VAL A 22 6.71 -0.42 9.25
CA VAL A 22 7.96 0.20 8.77
C VAL A 22 7.94 1.72 8.90
N LYS A 23 6.77 2.36 8.87
CA LYS A 23 6.65 3.82 9.05
C LYS A 23 7.17 4.28 10.40
N PHE A 24 6.90 3.52 11.47
CA PHE A 24 7.34 3.86 12.83
C PHE A 24 8.88 3.96 12.98
N PRO A 25 9.71 2.96 12.63
CA PRO A 25 11.15 3.07 12.71
C PRO A 25 11.72 4.13 11.76
N ILE A 26 11.18 4.27 10.53
CA ILE A 26 11.63 5.33 9.60
C ILE A 26 11.43 6.72 10.21
N ALA A 27 10.30 6.95 10.87
CA ALA A 27 10.03 8.21 11.56
C ALA A 27 11.00 8.46 12.72
N LEU A 28 11.40 7.42 13.46
CA LEU A 28 12.37 7.53 14.56
C LEU A 28 13.80 7.82 14.06
N PHE A 29 14.23 7.22 12.95
CA PHE A 29 15.58 7.41 12.41
C PHE A 29 15.74 8.69 11.56
N SER A 30 14.65 9.19 11.00
CA SER A 30 14.64 10.48 10.31
C SER A 30 14.67 11.59 11.36
N LYS A 31 15.86 12.14 11.64
CA LYS A 31 16.11 13.33 12.50
C LYS A 31 15.47 14.62 11.95
N LYS A 32 14.21 14.58 11.52
CA LYS A 32 13.43 15.79 11.26
C LYS A 32 12.91 16.29 12.60
N ASP A 33 13.55 17.34 13.09
CA ASP A 33 13.13 18.11 14.25
C ASP A 33 11.63 18.42 14.14
N GLY A 34 10.81 17.79 14.99
CA GLY A 34 9.35 17.90 14.95
C GLY A 34 8.59 16.63 14.53
N ALA A 35 9.25 15.46 14.41
CA ALA A 35 8.60 14.16 14.21
C ALA A 35 7.76 13.73 15.43
N HIS A 36 6.66 14.43 15.65
CA HIS A 36 5.63 14.03 16.59
C HIS A 36 5.08 12.67 16.17
N VAL A 37 4.74 11.85 17.16
CA VAL A 37 3.95 10.60 17.03
C VAL A 37 2.69 10.80 16.16
N SER A 38 2.24 12.06 16.00
CA SER A 38 1.20 12.49 15.07
C SER A 38 1.49 12.19 13.59
N LEU A 39 2.75 12.08 13.12
CA LEU A 39 3.06 11.72 11.72
C LEU A 39 2.76 10.25 11.39
N VAL A 40 2.71 9.38 12.41
CA VAL A 40 2.31 7.97 12.26
C VAL A 40 0.81 7.86 11.99
N THR A 41 0.02 8.79 12.55
CA THR A 41 -1.44 8.88 12.34
C THR A 41 -1.86 9.94 11.33
N SER A 42 -0.94 10.80 10.87
CA SER A 42 -1.22 11.84 9.89
C SER A 42 -1.36 11.24 8.49
N THR A 43 -2.44 11.61 7.82
CA THR A 43 -2.71 11.33 6.42
C THR A 43 -1.62 11.96 5.55
N GLY A 44 -0.85 11.15 4.80
CA GLY A 44 0.19 11.64 3.88
C GLY A 44 1.63 11.19 4.18
N GLY A 45 1.91 10.57 5.33
CA GLY A 45 3.25 10.06 5.66
C GLY A 45 3.82 9.03 4.67
N MET A 46 5.15 8.92 4.60
CA MET A 46 5.88 7.88 3.84
C MET A 46 6.34 6.76 4.78
N PRO A 47 6.27 5.48 4.38
CA PRO A 47 5.72 4.93 3.14
C PRO A 47 4.18 4.89 3.13
N SER A 48 3.59 4.87 1.92
CA SER A 48 2.13 4.82 1.71
C SER A 48 1.60 3.39 1.84
N SER A 49 0.67 3.16 2.77
CA SER A 49 0.00 1.85 2.93
C SER A 49 -0.94 1.52 1.78
N HIS A 50 -1.62 2.52 1.21
CA HIS A 50 -2.52 2.34 0.06
C HIS A 50 -1.74 1.93 -1.19
N SER A 51 -0.60 2.59 -1.44
CA SER A 51 0.28 2.25 -2.57
C SER A 51 0.90 0.86 -2.39
N ALA A 52 1.27 0.48 -1.16
CA ALA A 52 1.76 -0.86 -0.84
C ALA A 52 0.69 -1.93 -1.10
N ALA A 53 -0.55 -1.69 -0.66
CA ALA A 53 -1.70 -2.57 -0.85
C ALA A 53 -1.90 -2.89 -2.33
N VAL A 54 -2.11 -1.86 -3.16
CA VAL A 54 -2.43 -2.04 -4.58
C VAL A 54 -1.26 -2.62 -5.37
N SER A 55 -0.01 -2.25 -5.04
CA SER A 55 1.18 -2.83 -5.68
C SER A 55 1.28 -4.34 -5.43
N SER A 56 1.06 -4.75 -4.17
CA SER A 56 1.09 -6.18 -3.81
C SER A 56 -0.10 -6.95 -4.40
N LEU A 57 -1.29 -6.34 -4.48
CA LEU A 57 -2.46 -6.92 -5.15
C LEU A 57 -2.17 -7.22 -6.61
N ILE A 58 -1.67 -6.22 -7.35
CA ILE A 58 -1.34 -6.34 -8.77
C ILE A 58 -0.29 -7.43 -8.96
N THR A 59 0.76 -7.42 -8.13
CA THR A 59 1.83 -8.44 -8.19
C THR A 59 1.28 -9.85 -7.95
N ALA A 60 0.43 -10.03 -6.94
CA ALA A 60 -0.18 -11.32 -6.64
C ALA A 60 -1.08 -11.81 -7.78
N LEU A 61 -1.89 -10.91 -8.37
CA LEU A 61 -2.74 -11.25 -9.51
C LEU A 61 -1.92 -11.59 -10.77
N ILE A 62 -0.79 -10.92 -11.01
CA ILE A 62 0.13 -11.26 -12.10
C ILE A 62 0.70 -12.67 -11.88
N ILE A 63 1.09 -13.01 -10.65
CA ILE A 63 1.64 -14.33 -10.32
C ILE A 63 0.59 -15.43 -10.53
N GLU A 64 -0.66 -15.20 -10.10
CA GLU A 64 -1.70 -16.23 -10.09
C GLU A 64 -2.44 -16.37 -11.43
N TYR A 65 -2.68 -15.26 -12.13
CA TYR A 65 -3.52 -15.23 -13.35
C TYR A 65 -2.75 -14.79 -14.61
N GLY A 66 -1.51 -14.35 -14.48
CA GLY A 66 -0.70 -13.84 -15.59
C GLY A 66 -1.01 -12.39 -15.97
N PHE A 67 -0.05 -11.75 -16.64
CA PHE A 67 -0.12 -10.32 -16.99
C PHE A 67 -1.29 -9.96 -17.94
N ALA A 68 -1.69 -10.90 -18.81
CA ALA A 68 -2.78 -10.70 -19.78
C ALA A 68 -4.18 -10.88 -19.15
N SER A 69 -4.28 -11.20 -17.86
CA SER A 69 -5.56 -11.42 -17.20
C SER A 69 -6.37 -10.11 -17.10
N PRO A 70 -7.69 -10.14 -17.38
CA PRO A 70 -8.56 -8.99 -17.13
C PRO A 70 -8.56 -8.55 -15.66
N LEU A 71 -8.28 -9.46 -14.72
CA LEU A 71 -8.14 -9.12 -13.29
C LEU A 71 -6.94 -8.20 -13.03
N VAL A 72 -5.82 -8.45 -13.72
CA VAL A 72 -4.62 -7.61 -13.63
C VAL A 72 -4.90 -6.23 -14.24
N ALA A 73 -5.62 -6.16 -15.37
CA ALA A 73 -6.00 -4.90 -15.98
C ALA A 73 -6.88 -4.04 -15.05
N ILE A 74 -7.88 -4.66 -14.42
CA ILE A 74 -8.75 -3.99 -13.45
C ILE A 74 -7.93 -3.51 -12.25
N ALA A 75 -7.16 -4.40 -11.61
CA ALA A 75 -6.37 -4.07 -10.43
C ALA A 75 -5.32 -2.98 -10.71
N THR A 76 -4.69 -3.00 -11.89
CA THR A 76 -3.73 -1.98 -12.30
C THR A 76 -4.40 -0.62 -12.49
N THR A 77 -5.56 -0.59 -13.15
CA THR A 77 -6.34 0.65 -13.33
C THR A 77 -6.74 1.26 -12.00
N PHE A 78 -7.29 0.45 -11.08
CA PHE A 78 -7.60 0.90 -9.72
C PHE A 78 -6.35 1.31 -8.93
N GLY A 79 -5.26 0.55 -9.06
CA GLY A 79 -4.00 0.86 -8.38
C GLY A 79 -3.45 2.22 -8.78
N VAL A 80 -3.51 2.57 -10.07
CA VAL A 80 -3.13 3.89 -10.57
C VAL A 80 -4.00 4.99 -9.94
N ILE A 81 -5.33 4.82 -9.92
CA ILE A 81 -6.27 5.79 -9.31
C ILE A 81 -5.94 6.00 -7.81
N VAL A 82 -5.75 4.91 -7.07
CA VAL A 82 -5.42 4.95 -5.63
C VAL A 82 -4.07 5.64 -5.39
N MET A 83 -3.07 5.39 -6.22
CA MET A 83 -1.78 6.06 -6.11
C MET A 83 -1.89 7.57 -6.41
N PHE A 84 -2.70 7.96 -7.40
CA PHE A 84 -2.97 9.37 -7.71
C PHE A 84 -3.70 10.09 -6.57
N ASP A 85 -4.74 9.47 -6.01
CA ASP A 85 -5.49 10.04 -4.88
C ASP A 85 -4.61 10.18 -3.62
N ALA A 86 -3.79 9.18 -3.33
CA ALA A 86 -2.81 9.25 -2.23
C ALA A 86 -1.77 10.35 -2.42
N MET A 87 -1.43 10.72 -3.66
CA MET A 87 -0.57 11.89 -3.94
C MET A 87 -1.30 13.21 -3.73
N ALA A 88 -2.60 13.28 -4.04
CA ALA A 88 -3.40 14.48 -3.83
C ALA A 88 -3.47 14.86 -2.33
N VAL A 89 -3.65 13.87 -1.45
CA VAL A 89 -3.66 14.07 0.02
C VAL A 89 -2.33 14.63 0.54
N ARG A 90 -1.21 14.40 -0.15
CA ARG A 90 0.12 14.95 0.24
C ARG A 90 0.36 16.39 -0.22
N ARG A 91 -0.50 16.90 -1.10
CA ARG A 91 -0.42 18.26 -1.65
C ARG A 91 -1.33 19.25 -0.91
N GLN A 92 -2.20 18.76 -0.02
CA GLN A 92 -3.06 19.58 0.86
C GLN A 92 -2.37 19.84 2.19
#